data_AF-A0A0D3R3U6-F1
#
_entry.id   AF-A0A0D3R3U6-F1
#
_cell.length_a   1.000
_cell.length_b   1.000
_cell.length_c   1.000
_cell.angle_alpha   90.00
_cell.angle_beta   90.00
_cell.angle_gamma   90.00
#
_symmetry.space_group_name_H-M   'P 1'
#
loop_
_entity.id
_entity.type
_entity.pdbx_description
1 polymer ?
#
loop_
_entity_poly.entity_id
_entity_poly.type
_entity_poly.pdbx_seq_one_letter_code
_entity_poly.pdbx_strand_id
1 'polypeptide(L)'
;REKKTIIRYKNSSYNKETIEGEGKALKEIPEIASVMKGIKKASEIAHLIHKVLFGTPGSVEERKKDIMSFKGLKGNTEAETIELLEKKKQYLEKQKFVDLIELCRLFCLAGASKEKTKEKYAEEIVEFLKKPGDVKVVVTERDKVANVEEESEEEEDKKKPIKKQSTKEKKEKKVAKKDDKKSLKKEV
;
A
#
# COMPACT_ATOMS: atom_id res chain seq x y z
N ARG A 1 20.88 -44.11 4.72
CA ARG A 1 20.10 -42.90 4.35
C ARG A 1 21.10 -41.81 4.00
N GLU A 2 21.37 -41.61 2.73
CA GLU A 2 22.26 -40.53 2.27
C GLU A 2 21.56 -39.18 2.49
N LYS A 3 22.25 -38.27 3.18
CA LYS A 3 21.77 -36.91 3.40
C LYS A 3 21.97 -36.15 2.09
N LYS A 4 20.89 -35.93 1.33
CA LYS A 4 20.92 -35.02 0.18
C LYS A 4 21.28 -33.61 0.68
N THR A 5 22.47 -33.13 0.33
CA THR A 5 22.88 -31.75 0.54
C THR A 5 22.02 -30.85 -0.34
N ILE A 6 21.17 -30.04 0.30
CA ILE A 6 20.42 -28.99 -0.37
C ILE A 6 21.43 -27.92 -0.78
N ILE A 7 21.75 -27.87 -2.08
CA ILE A 7 22.53 -26.78 -2.66
C ILE A 7 21.61 -25.55 -2.65
N ARG A 8 21.76 -24.70 -1.62
CA ARG A 8 21.14 -23.37 -1.62
C ARG A 8 21.93 -22.51 -2.60
N TYR A 9 21.36 -22.21 -3.75
CA TYR A 9 21.89 -21.18 -4.64
C TYR A 9 21.94 -19.86 -3.89
N LYS A 10 23.15 -19.45 -3.48
CA LYS A 10 23.39 -18.26 -2.66
C LYS A 10 23.57 -16.98 -3.49
N ASN A 11 23.48 -17.07 -4.81
CA ASN A 11 23.75 -15.95 -5.70
C ASN A 11 22.50 -15.56 -6.47
N SER A 12 21.59 -14.82 -5.83
CA SER A 12 20.90 -13.76 -6.55
C SER A 12 21.79 -12.52 -6.44
N SER A 13 22.86 -12.46 -7.23
CA SER A 13 23.60 -11.22 -7.42
C SER A 13 22.68 -10.28 -8.19
N TYR A 14 21.83 -9.55 -7.47
CA TYR A 14 21.23 -8.35 -8.03
C TYR A 14 22.41 -7.41 -8.29
N ASN A 15 22.63 -7.05 -9.55
CA ASN A 15 23.64 -6.04 -9.86
C ASN A 15 23.22 -4.77 -9.12
N LYS A 16 23.95 -4.46 -8.06
CA LYS A 16 23.80 -3.25 -7.25
C LYS A 16 24.40 -2.08 -8.03
N GLU A 17 24.06 -1.97 -9.31
CA GLU A 17 24.37 -0.84 -10.20
C GLU A 17 23.44 0.35 -9.88
N THR A 18 23.06 0.50 -8.62
CA THR A 18 22.36 1.69 -8.15
C THR A 18 23.40 2.67 -7.68
N ILE A 19 23.55 3.76 -8.42
CA ILE A 19 24.34 4.91 -8.03
C ILE A 19 23.78 5.42 -6.71
N GLU A 20 24.64 5.57 -5.71
CA GLU A 20 24.20 6.09 -4.41
C GLU A 20 23.68 7.52 -4.57
N GLY A 21 22.49 7.78 -4.04
CA GLY A 21 21.91 9.12 -3.97
C GLY A 21 22.66 10.06 -3.01
N GLU A 22 22.25 11.33 -3.02
CA GLU A 22 22.88 12.42 -2.25
C GLU A 22 22.19 12.71 -0.91
N GLY A 23 21.28 11.85 -0.47
CA GLY A 23 20.59 11.96 0.82
C GLY A 23 21.36 11.32 1.97
N LYS A 24 20.79 11.46 3.18
CA LYS A 24 21.25 10.75 4.37
C LYS A 24 20.84 9.29 4.29
N ALA A 25 21.69 8.40 4.80
CA ALA A 25 21.33 6.99 4.87
C ALA A 25 20.15 6.80 5.83
N LEU A 26 19.23 5.88 5.56
CA LEU A 26 18.07 5.64 6.45
C LEU A 26 18.49 5.27 7.88
N LYS A 27 19.66 4.61 8.05
CA LYS A 27 20.25 4.33 9.36
C LYS A 27 20.66 5.56 10.16
N GLU A 28 20.90 6.69 9.50
CA GLU A 28 21.36 7.95 10.11
C GLU A 28 20.21 8.86 10.52
N ILE A 29 18.98 8.54 10.12
CA ILE A 29 17.76 9.26 10.51
C ILE A 29 17.19 8.54 11.75
N PRO A 30 17.32 9.11 12.97
CA PRO A 30 17.01 8.40 14.21
C PRO A 30 15.58 7.86 14.29
N GLU A 31 14.62 8.65 13.82
CA GLU A 31 13.20 8.32 13.80
C GLU A 31 12.93 7.09 12.94
N ILE A 32 13.43 7.10 11.70
CA ILE A 32 13.29 6.00 10.74
C ILE A 32 14.05 4.77 11.23
N ALA A 33 15.26 4.95 11.76
CA ALA A 33 16.06 3.85 12.29
C ALA A 33 15.36 3.14 13.45
N SER A 34 14.70 3.89 14.33
CA SER A 34 13.89 3.36 15.44
C SER A 34 12.72 2.53 14.91
N VAL A 35 11.95 3.06 13.96
CA VAL A 35 10.80 2.37 13.36
C VAL A 35 11.22 1.11 12.59
N MET A 36 12.29 1.20 11.79
CA MET A 36 12.84 0.09 11.00
C MET A 36 13.45 -1.03 11.87
N LYS A 37 13.85 -0.74 13.11
CA LYS A 37 14.39 -1.75 14.03
C LYS A 37 13.38 -2.88 14.28
N GLY A 38 12.10 -2.55 14.42
CA GLY A 38 11.01 -3.51 14.64
C GLY A 38 10.66 -4.39 13.44
N ILE A 39 11.12 -4.05 12.23
CA ILE A 39 10.81 -4.82 11.03
C ILE A 39 11.68 -6.08 10.94
N LYS A 40 11.02 -7.23 10.81
CA LYS A 40 11.67 -8.53 10.57
C LYS A 40 12.17 -8.58 9.13
N LYS A 41 13.41 -9.02 8.92
CA LYS A 41 14.02 -9.09 7.57
C LYS A 41 13.24 -9.93 6.56
N ALA A 42 12.49 -10.94 7.00
CA ALA A 42 11.69 -11.83 6.15
C ALA A 42 10.22 -11.40 5.98
N SER A 43 9.77 -10.30 6.58
CA SER A 43 8.37 -9.88 6.50
C SER A 43 8.00 -9.40 5.09
N GLU A 44 6.72 -9.49 4.75
CA GLU A 44 6.15 -8.93 3.51
C GLU A 44 6.43 -7.44 3.40
N ILE A 45 6.31 -6.70 4.51
CA ILE A 45 6.62 -5.27 4.53
C ILE A 45 8.10 -4.98 4.21
N ALA A 46 9.04 -5.83 4.66
CA ALA A 46 10.44 -5.69 4.28
C ALA A 46 10.64 -5.94 2.79
N HIS A 47 9.95 -6.93 2.21
CA HIS A 47 9.97 -7.19 0.76
C HIS A 47 9.43 -5.98 -0.02
N LEU A 48 8.31 -5.41 0.44
CA LEU A 48 7.69 -4.24 -0.18
C LEU A 48 8.64 -3.04 -0.17
N ILE A 49 9.23 -2.70 0.98
CA ILE A 49 10.19 -1.59 1.09
C ILE A 49 11.35 -1.82 0.14
N HIS A 50 11.98 -3.00 0.15
CA HIS A 50 13.11 -3.27 -0.72
C HIS A 50 12.75 -3.17 -2.20
N LYS A 51 11.56 -3.61 -2.59
CA LYS A 51 11.05 -3.49 -3.96
C LYS A 51 10.79 -2.04 -4.35
N VAL A 52 10.27 -1.22 -3.42
CA VAL A 52 10.11 0.23 -3.63
C VAL A 52 11.47 0.91 -3.81
N LEU A 53 12.45 0.63 -2.95
CA LEU A 53 13.78 1.27 -3.01
C LEU A 53 14.60 0.79 -4.21
N PHE A 54 14.77 -0.52 -4.36
CA PHE A 54 15.73 -1.13 -5.30
C PHE A 54 15.08 -1.82 -6.50
N GLY A 55 13.76 -1.88 -6.58
CA GLY A 55 13.04 -2.55 -7.67
C GLY A 55 12.99 -4.08 -7.56
N THR A 56 13.68 -4.66 -6.58
CA THR A 56 13.77 -6.11 -6.36
C THR A 56 13.39 -6.47 -4.93
N PRO A 57 12.99 -7.72 -4.64
CA PRO A 57 12.71 -8.14 -3.26
C PRO A 57 13.96 -8.29 -2.37
N GLY A 58 15.16 -8.38 -2.98
CA GLY A 58 16.43 -8.60 -2.27
C GLY A 58 16.53 -9.96 -1.55
N SER A 59 17.75 -10.32 -1.16
CA SER A 59 17.99 -11.53 -0.36
C SER A 59 17.56 -11.30 1.10
N VAL A 60 17.06 -12.32 1.79
CA VAL A 60 16.58 -12.17 3.18
C VAL A 60 17.70 -11.69 4.12
N GLU A 61 18.95 -12.04 3.84
CA GLU A 61 20.12 -11.71 4.66
C GLU A 61 20.58 -10.25 4.46
N GLU A 62 20.45 -9.72 3.25
CA GLU A 62 20.94 -8.39 2.88
C GLU A 62 19.85 -7.33 2.92
N ARG A 63 18.58 -7.71 2.71
CA ARG A 63 17.45 -6.79 2.60
C ARG A 63 17.42 -5.69 3.64
N LYS A 64 17.56 -6.05 4.92
CA LYS A 64 17.55 -5.06 6.01
C LYS A 64 18.78 -4.15 5.96
N LYS A 65 19.95 -4.69 5.60
CA LYS A 65 21.18 -3.89 5.45
C LYS A 65 21.04 -2.92 4.28
N ASP A 66 20.52 -3.39 3.15
CA ASP A 66 20.32 -2.59 1.95
C ASP A 66 19.33 -1.45 2.20
N ILE A 67 18.16 -1.75 2.77
CA ILE A 67 17.17 -0.73 3.17
C ILE A 67 17.82 0.32 4.07
N MET A 68 18.53 -0.09 5.11
CA MET A 68 19.15 0.84 6.07
C MET A 68 20.32 1.64 5.46
N SER A 69 20.93 1.16 4.38
CA SER A 69 22.00 1.83 3.64
C SER A 69 21.51 2.75 2.53
N PHE A 70 20.21 2.76 2.23
CA PHE A 70 19.64 3.59 1.17
C PHE A 70 19.82 5.08 1.45
N LYS A 71 20.32 5.82 0.45
CA LYS A 71 20.64 7.27 0.51
C LYS A 71 19.88 8.11 -0.52
N GLY A 72 18.86 7.55 -1.15
CA GLY A 72 18.10 8.21 -2.22
C GLY A 72 18.40 7.63 -3.61
N LEU A 73 17.62 8.07 -4.58
CA LEU A 73 17.69 7.66 -5.98
C LEU A 73 18.47 8.68 -6.81
N LYS A 74 19.46 8.19 -7.57
CA LYS A 74 20.24 8.97 -8.52
C LYS A 74 20.54 8.11 -9.75
N GLY A 75 20.30 8.65 -10.93
CA GLY A 75 20.73 8.09 -12.21
C GLY A 75 22.11 8.60 -12.61
N ASN A 76 22.66 8.13 -13.72
CA ASN A 76 23.94 8.67 -14.22
C ASN A 76 23.77 10.10 -14.73
N THR A 77 22.58 10.42 -15.22
CA THR A 77 22.18 11.73 -15.69
C THR A 77 20.95 12.25 -14.93
N GLU A 78 20.69 13.55 -15.01
CA GLU A 78 19.47 14.13 -14.46
C GLU A 78 18.22 13.56 -15.12
N ALA A 79 18.26 13.34 -16.44
CA ALA A 79 17.17 12.72 -17.20
C ALA A 79 16.89 11.29 -16.70
N GLU A 80 17.92 10.46 -16.52
CA GLU A 80 17.77 9.12 -15.96
C GLU A 80 17.21 9.16 -14.53
N THR A 81 17.61 10.15 -13.73
CA THR A 81 17.08 10.32 -12.37
C THR A 81 15.59 10.62 -12.39
N ILE A 82 15.14 11.51 -13.29
CA ILE A 82 13.73 11.85 -13.46
C ILE A 82 12.94 10.62 -13.92
N GLU A 83 13.43 9.88 -14.92
CA GLU A 83 12.78 8.66 -15.39
C GLU A 83 12.68 7.59 -14.29
N LEU A 84 13.71 7.43 -13.46
CA LEU A 84 13.69 6.52 -12.33
C LEU A 84 12.60 6.92 -11.33
N LEU A 85 12.52 8.20 -10.96
CA LEU A 85 11.50 8.70 -10.04
C LEU A 85 10.09 8.51 -10.61
N GLU A 86 9.89 8.74 -11.90
CA GLU A 86 8.60 8.55 -12.56
C GLU A 86 8.17 7.07 -12.59
N LYS A 87 9.11 6.15 -12.90
CA LYS A 87 8.87 4.69 -12.79
C LYS A 87 8.49 4.28 -11.37
N LYS A 88 9.10 4.88 -10.34
CA LYS A 88 8.74 4.63 -8.94
C LYS A 88 7.36 5.18 -8.60
N LYS A 89 7.02 6.37 -9.09
CA LYS A 89 5.68 6.95 -8.92
C LYS A 89 4.60 6.03 -9.48
N GLN A 90 4.75 5.59 -10.73
CA GLN A 90 3.81 4.65 -11.37
C GLN A 90 3.71 3.31 -10.64
N TYR A 91 4.81 2.81 -10.07
CA TYR A 91 4.80 1.59 -9.27
C TYR A 91 3.99 1.76 -7.97
N LEU A 92 4.17 2.90 -7.28
CA LEU A 92 3.48 3.25 -6.04
C LEU A 92 1.98 3.46 -6.26
N GLU A 93 1.59 4.13 -7.34
CA GLU A 93 0.19 4.31 -7.72
C GLU A 93 -0.56 3.00 -7.99
N LYS A 94 0.17 1.89 -8.25
CA LYS A 94 -0.40 0.55 -8.40
C LYS A 94 -0.49 -0.24 -7.10
N GLN A 95 0.14 0.20 -6.00
CA GLN A 95 0.10 -0.50 -4.71
C GLN A 95 -1.26 -0.36 -4.03
N LYS A 96 -1.54 -1.15 -2.99
CA LYS A 96 -2.77 -0.96 -2.21
C LYS A 96 -2.70 0.34 -1.41
N PHE A 97 -3.85 0.93 -1.13
CA PHE A 97 -3.91 2.18 -0.37
C PHE A 97 -3.31 2.01 1.05
N VAL A 98 -3.62 0.88 1.71
CA VAL A 98 -3.06 0.50 3.01
C VAL A 98 -1.52 0.40 2.98
N ASP A 99 -0.97 -0.17 1.91
CA ASP A 99 0.48 -0.30 1.74
C ASP A 99 1.17 1.07 1.63
N LEU A 100 0.55 2.02 0.94
CA LEU A 100 1.08 3.38 0.80
C LEU A 100 1.09 4.13 2.14
N ILE A 101 0.04 3.99 2.94
CA ILE A 101 -0.03 4.57 4.29
C ILE A 101 1.03 3.96 5.19
N GLU A 102 1.18 2.62 5.17
CA GLU A 102 2.21 1.94 5.96
C GLU A 102 3.62 2.36 5.52
N LEU A 103 3.87 2.51 4.21
CA LEU A 103 5.15 3.04 3.71
C LEU A 103 5.41 4.47 4.23
N CYS A 104 4.42 5.36 4.17
CA CYS A 104 4.52 6.69 4.76
C CYS A 104 4.82 6.63 6.26
N ARG A 105 4.16 5.73 7.01
CA ARG A 105 4.41 5.56 8.45
C ARG A 105 5.84 5.11 8.73
N LEU A 106 6.35 4.16 7.95
CA LEU A 106 7.70 3.60 8.13
C LEU A 106 8.80 4.58 7.76
N PHE A 107 8.59 5.39 6.73
CA PHE A 107 9.47 6.51 6.41
C PHE A 107 9.21 7.74 7.28
N CYS A 108 8.29 7.64 8.24
CA CYS A 108 7.93 8.71 9.16
C CYS A 108 7.57 9.99 8.40
N LEU A 109 6.71 9.88 7.39
CA LEU A 109 6.21 10.99 6.59
C LEU A 109 4.90 11.51 7.17
N ALA A 110 4.71 12.83 7.14
CA ALA A 110 3.49 13.48 7.63
C ALA A 110 2.21 13.02 6.88
N GLY A 111 2.35 12.44 5.68
CA GLY A 111 1.26 11.81 4.96
C GLY A 111 0.58 10.70 5.74
N ALA A 112 1.31 9.93 6.56
CA ALA A 112 0.77 8.79 7.27
C ALA A 112 -0.44 9.14 8.16
N SER A 113 -0.50 10.36 8.70
CA SER A 113 -1.54 10.83 9.61
C SER A 113 -2.66 11.63 8.94
N LYS A 114 -2.62 11.80 7.60
CA LYS A 114 -3.56 12.64 6.85
C LYS A 114 -4.25 11.81 5.79
N GLU A 115 -5.57 11.86 5.75
CA GLU A 115 -6.32 11.26 4.65
C GLU A 115 -6.00 12.00 3.34
N LYS A 116 -5.51 11.27 2.35
CA LYS A 116 -5.05 11.78 1.05
C LYS A 116 -5.46 10.83 -0.06
N THR A 117 -5.44 11.33 -1.29
CA THR A 117 -5.55 10.47 -2.47
C THR A 117 -4.31 9.59 -2.61
N LYS A 118 -4.47 8.45 -3.28
CA LYS A 118 -3.41 7.49 -3.56
C LYS A 118 -2.18 8.14 -4.22
N GLU A 119 -2.43 9.04 -5.17
CA GLU A 119 -1.41 9.79 -5.92
C GLU A 119 -0.58 10.67 -4.99
N LYS A 120 -1.22 11.37 -4.04
CA LYS A 120 -0.51 12.23 -3.09
C LYS A 120 0.40 11.45 -2.15
N TYR A 121 0.00 10.24 -1.73
CA TYR A 121 0.89 9.37 -0.98
C TYR A 121 2.09 8.92 -1.82
N ALA A 122 1.85 8.55 -3.08
CA ALA A 122 2.93 8.18 -4.00
C ALA A 122 3.90 9.35 -4.21
N GLU A 123 3.42 10.58 -4.38
CA GLU A 123 4.22 11.78 -4.53
C GLU A 123 5.12 12.05 -3.31
N GLU A 124 4.58 11.97 -2.09
CA GLU A 124 5.38 12.18 -0.88
C GLU A 124 6.45 11.11 -0.68
N ILE A 125 6.13 9.85 -1.02
CA ILE A 125 7.11 8.78 -0.97
C ILE A 125 8.21 9.05 -2.01
N VAL A 126 7.87 9.42 -3.25
CA VAL A 126 8.85 9.71 -4.31
C VAL A 126 9.73 10.91 -3.96
N GLU A 127 9.16 11.97 -3.41
CA GLU A 127 9.90 13.13 -2.93
C GLU A 127 10.92 12.73 -1.86
N PHE A 128 10.51 11.89 -0.90
CA PHE A 128 11.41 11.31 0.08
C PHE A 128 12.50 10.43 -0.56
N LEU A 129 12.18 9.61 -1.57
CA LEU A 129 13.15 8.76 -2.25
C LEU A 129 14.21 9.56 -3.02
N LYS A 130 13.94 10.80 -3.41
CA LYS A 130 14.93 11.65 -4.09
C LYS A 130 16.09 12.00 -3.16
N LYS A 131 15.79 12.47 -1.95
CA LYS A 131 16.80 12.88 -0.98
C LYS A 131 16.33 12.68 0.47
N PRO A 132 16.46 11.45 1.01
CA PRO A 132 16.11 11.16 2.39
C PRO A 132 16.89 12.08 3.35
N GLY A 133 16.19 12.64 4.35
CA GLY A 133 16.79 13.52 5.36
C GLY A 133 16.62 15.03 5.12
N ASP A 134 16.21 15.45 3.91
CA ASP A 134 15.76 16.84 3.66
C ASP A 134 14.26 17.00 3.96
N VAL A 135 13.50 15.91 3.85
CA VAL A 135 12.07 15.88 4.16
C VAL A 135 11.85 15.90 5.67
N LYS A 136 10.88 16.70 6.13
CA LYS A 136 10.49 16.74 7.56
C LYS A 136 9.93 15.40 7.99
N VAL A 137 10.61 14.77 8.93
CA VAL A 137 10.25 13.47 9.48
C VAL A 137 9.28 13.66 10.66
N VAL A 138 8.15 12.95 10.65
CA VAL A 138 7.12 12.92 11.67
C VAL A 138 6.85 11.48 12.06
N VAL A 139 7.08 11.15 13.33
CA VAL A 139 6.79 9.81 13.84
C VAL A 139 5.28 9.68 14.07
N THR A 140 4.66 8.80 13.30
CA THR A 140 3.23 8.46 13.45
C THR A 140 3.08 7.07 14.07
N GLU A 141 2.37 6.99 15.19
CA GLU A 141 2.00 5.72 15.83
C GLU A 141 1.02 4.94 14.94
N ARG A 142 1.01 3.61 15.05
CA ARG A 142 0.12 2.75 14.23
C ARG A 142 -1.34 3.13 14.36
N ASP A 143 -1.78 3.53 15.56
CA ASP A 143 -3.19 3.84 15.83
C ASP A 143 -3.61 5.23 15.33
N LYS A 144 -2.66 6.02 14.81
CA LYS A 144 -2.89 7.39 14.30
C LYS A 144 -2.73 7.49 12.78
N VAL A 145 -2.61 6.37 12.08
CA VAL A 145 -2.57 6.37 10.62
C VAL A 145 -3.96 6.64 10.05
N ALA A 146 -4.01 7.18 8.83
CA ALA A 146 -5.27 7.37 8.12
C ALA A 146 -6.07 6.06 8.06
N ASN A 147 -7.33 6.11 8.51
CA ASN A 147 -8.21 4.95 8.50
C ASN A 147 -8.67 4.68 7.07
N VAL A 148 -8.63 3.41 6.67
CA VAL A 148 -9.08 2.96 5.35
C VAL A 148 -10.11 1.90 5.59
N GLU A 149 -11.37 2.16 5.25
CA GLU A 149 -12.33 1.08 5.08
C GLU A 149 -11.90 0.33 3.82
N GLU A 150 -11.39 -0.89 4.01
CA GLU A 150 -10.95 -1.75 2.91
C GLU A 150 -12.20 -2.18 2.13
N GLU A 151 -12.59 -1.42 1.09
CA GLU A 151 -13.56 -1.89 0.11
C GLU A 151 -13.00 -3.17 -0.49
N SER A 152 -13.58 -4.29 -0.07
CA SER A 152 -13.25 -5.61 -0.58
C SER A 152 -13.58 -5.60 -2.06
N GLU A 153 -12.56 -5.70 -2.93
CA GLU A 153 -12.75 -5.97 -4.35
C GLU A 153 -13.39 -7.36 -4.49
N GLU A 154 -14.72 -7.43 -4.39
CA GLU A 154 -15.49 -8.56 -4.89
C GLU A 154 -15.42 -8.52 -6.42
N GLU A 155 -14.88 -9.60 -7.01
CA GLU A 155 -14.79 -9.78 -8.45
C GLU A 155 -16.15 -9.54 -9.13
N GLU A 156 -16.19 -8.61 -10.09
CA GLU A 156 -17.33 -8.40 -10.98
C GLU A 156 -17.54 -9.62 -11.90
N ASP A 157 -18.28 -10.63 -11.44
CA ASP A 157 -18.97 -11.57 -12.34
C ASP A 157 -20.44 -11.15 -12.52
N LYS A 158 -20.67 -10.48 -13.66
CA LYS A 158 -21.88 -10.45 -14.49
C LYS A 158 -23.24 -10.03 -13.88
N LYS A 159 -23.79 -8.99 -14.56
CA LYS A 159 -25.21 -8.70 -14.87
C LYS A 159 -26.04 -7.95 -13.80
N LYS A 160 -26.11 -6.63 -14.00
CA LYS A 160 -27.32 -5.79 -13.78
C LYS A 160 -28.56 -6.41 -14.48
N PRO A 161 -29.82 -6.15 -14.03
CA PRO A 161 -30.24 -4.84 -13.53
C PRO A 161 -31.02 -4.80 -12.21
N ILE A 162 -30.73 -3.70 -11.50
CA ILE A 162 -31.45 -3.08 -10.40
C ILE A 162 -32.88 -2.70 -10.84
N LYS A 163 -33.87 -3.05 -10.01
CA LYS A 163 -35.11 -2.26 -9.88
C LYS A 163 -35.67 -2.41 -8.46
N LYS A 164 -35.48 -1.37 -7.64
CA LYS A 164 -36.40 -0.95 -6.57
C LYS A 164 -35.94 0.40 -6.02
N GLN A 165 -36.40 1.47 -6.67
CA GLN A 165 -36.50 2.79 -6.04
C GLN A 165 -37.71 2.75 -5.10
N SER A 166 -37.45 2.91 -3.81
CA SER A 166 -38.44 3.25 -2.79
C SER A 166 -38.48 4.77 -2.66
N THR A 167 -39.52 5.39 -3.18
CA THR A 167 -39.87 6.78 -2.87
C THR A 167 -41.25 6.84 -2.23
N LYS A 168 -41.31 7.70 -1.23
CA LYS A 168 -42.25 7.79 -0.13
C LYS A 168 -43.28 8.85 -0.45
N GLU A 169 -44.56 8.50 -0.60
CA GLU A 169 -45.66 9.49 -0.58
C GLU A 169 -46.81 9.03 0.33
N LYS A 170 -47.02 9.80 1.39
CA LYS A 170 -48.23 9.85 2.20
C LYS A 170 -49.29 10.68 1.46
N LYS A 171 -50.52 10.20 1.34
CA LYS A 171 -51.73 10.77 2.00
C LYS A 171 -53.06 10.36 1.33
N GLU A 172 -53.98 10.00 2.20
CA GLU A 172 -55.42 10.31 2.21
C GLU A 172 -56.40 9.66 1.21
N LYS A 173 -57.22 8.78 1.82
CA LYS A 173 -58.70 8.79 1.89
C LYS A 173 -59.55 8.29 0.71
N LYS A 174 -60.42 7.35 1.14
CA LYS A 174 -61.82 7.06 0.74
C LYS A 174 -62.00 6.32 -0.59
N VAL A 175 -62.99 5.45 -0.80
CA VAL A 175 -64.01 4.72 -0.01
C VAL A 175 -64.63 3.71 -1.00
N ALA A 176 -65.05 2.55 -0.48
CA ALA A 176 -66.14 1.67 -0.97
C ALA A 176 -65.96 0.70 -2.15
N LYS A 177 -66.33 -0.55 -1.79
CA LYS A 177 -67.22 -1.52 -2.48
C LYS A 177 -66.60 -2.36 -3.62
N LYS A 178 -66.87 -3.67 -3.74
CA LYS A 178 -67.60 -4.70 -2.97
C LYS A 178 -67.45 -6.04 -3.75
N ASP A 179 -67.70 -7.16 -3.05
CA ASP A 179 -68.11 -8.49 -3.59
C ASP A 179 -67.03 -9.31 -4.36
N ASP A 180 -66.87 -10.63 -4.25
CA ASP A 180 -67.38 -11.71 -3.40
C ASP A 180 -66.57 -13.01 -3.73
N LYS A 181 -66.86 -14.13 -3.06
CA LYS A 181 -66.47 -15.55 -3.29
C LYS A 181 -65.23 -16.17 -2.64
N LYS A 182 -65.40 -16.49 -1.35
CA LYS A 182 -65.68 -17.86 -0.80
C LYS A 182 -65.04 -19.09 -1.47
N SER A 183 -64.17 -19.78 -0.72
CA SER A 183 -64.09 -21.25 -0.46
C SER A 183 -62.64 -21.67 -0.15
N LEU A 184 -62.29 -22.66 0.68
CA LEU A 184 -62.83 -23.35 1.86
C LEU A 184 -61.66 -24.26 2.33
N LYS A 185 -61.28 -24.16 3.61
CA LYS A 185 -60.76 -25.21 4.52
C LYS A 185 -59.44 -25.99 4.23
N LYS A 186 -58.43 -25.71 5.07
CA LYS A 186 -57.68 -26.68 5.91
C LYS A 186 -58.67 -27.34 6.92
N GLU A 187 -58.50 -28.51 7.54
CA GLU A 187 -57.36 -29.32 7.97
C GLU A 187 -57.91 -30.67 8.54
N VAL A 188 -57.01 -31.66 8.68
CA VAL A 188 -57.08 -32.96 9.42
C VAL A 188 -57.99 -34.06 8.87
#